data_AF-A0A1Y5PCW7-F1
#
_entry.id   AF-A0A1Y5PCW7-F1
#
_cell.length_a   1.000
_cell.length_b   1.000
_cell.length_c   1.000
_cell.angle_alpha   90.00
_cell.angle_beta   90.00
_cell.angle_gamma   90.00
#
_symmetry.space_group_name_H-M   'P 1'
#
loop_
_entity.id
_entity.type
_entity.pdbx_description
1 polymer ?
#
loop_
_entity_poly.entity_id
_entity_poly.type
_entity_poly.pdbx_seq_one_letter_code
_entity_poly.pdbx_strand_id
1 'polypeptide(L)'
;MRVGGLQQSDYGWLAVLGVVVVVELAGAQREQMLSHATVRYKATHPVLTTGVVLTTAAHLLGWLDPEIDPYHRTYDLLRFLRQKIHAATPTSRTTITGT
;
A
#
# COMPACT_ATOMS: atom_id res chain seq x y z
N MET A 1 26.91 14.96 11.61
CA MET A 1 25.61 14.37 11.22
C MET A 1 25.25 14.89 9.84
N ARG A 2 25.22 14.05 8.80
CA ARG A 2 24.66 14.44 7.50
C ARG A 2 23.15 14.41 7.65
N VAL A 3 22.49 15.54 7.44
CA VAL A 3 21.05 15.56 7.19
C VAL A 3 20.87 14.98 5.78
N GLY A 4 20.77 13.65 5.69
CA GLY A 4 20.40 12.98 4.45
C GLY A 4 18.96 13.34 4.12
N GLY A 5 18.69 13.72 2.87
CA GLY A 5 17.31 13.90 2.40
C GLY A 5 16.49 12.61 2.59
N LEU A 6 15.17 12.76 2.75
CA LEU A 6 14.25 11.63 2.91
C LEU A 6 14.32 10.71 1.69
N GLN A 7 14.41 9.40 1.93
CA GLN A 7 14.28 8.38 0.90
C GLN A 7 12.80 8.16 0.56
N GLN A 8 12.52 7.55 -0.59
CA GLN A 8 11.15 7.26 -1.02
C GLN A 8 10.39 6.38 -0.02
N SER A 9 11.08 5.46 0.67
CA SER A 9 10.52 4.66 1.77
C SER A 9 10.10 5.51 2.97
N ASP A 10 10.82 6.58 3.27
CA ASP A 10 10.53 7.46 4.41
C ASP A 10 9.24 8.25 4.15
N TYR A 11 9.02 8.68 2.91
CA TYR A 11 7.73 9.25 2.49
C TYR A 11 6.59 8.24 2.59
N GLY A 12 6.85 6.96 2.31
CA GLY A 12 5.89 5.88 2.51
C GLY A 12 5.46 5.76 3.98
N TRP A 13 6.42 5.78 4.90
CA TRP A 13 6.14 5.74 6.33
C TRP A 13 5.37 6.98 6.82
N LEU A 14 5.73 8.17 6.33
CA LEU A 14 4.98 9.40 6.62
C LEU A 14 3.54 9.34 6.09
N ALA A 15 3.32 8.73 4.93
CA ALA A 15 1.99 8.53 4.38
C ALA A 15 1.16 7.56 5.25
N VAL A 16 1.75 6.44 5.69
CA VAL A 16 1.08 5.50 6.62
C VAL A 16 0.69 6.21 7.91
N LEU A 17 1.62 6.94 8.52
CA LEU A 17 1.36 7.74 9.72
C LEU A 17 0.24 8.76 9.49
N GLY A 18 0.31 9.51 8.40
CA GLY A 18 -0.66 10.53 8.04
C GLY A 18 -2.07 9.94 7.87
N VAL A 19 -2.20 8.81 7.18
CA VAL A 19 -3.50 8.12 7.01
C VAL A 19 -4.06 7.68 8.35
N VAL A 20 -3.25 7.05 9.21
CA VAL A 20 -3.69 6.62 10.55
C VAL A 20 -4.19 7.82 11.35
N VAL A 21 -3.43 8.92 11.40
CA VAL A 21 -3.81 10.13 12.13
C VAL A 21 -5.10 10.74 11.56
N VAL A 22 -5.21 10.88 10.23
CA VAL A 22 -6.40 11.45 9.59
C VAL A 22 -7.64 10.61 9.88
N VAL A 23 -7.56 9.29 9.78
CA VAL A 23 -8.70 8.40 10.07
C VAL A 23 -9.10 8.51 11.54
N GLU A 24 -8.12 8.56 12.46
CA GLU A 24 -8.40 8.69 13.89
C GLU A 24 -9.05 10.05 14.23
N LEU A 25 -8.61 11.14 13.60
CA LEU A 25 -9.18 12.48 13.76
C LEU A 25 -10.54 12.63 13.07
N ALA A 26 -10.74 11.99 11.92
CA ALA A 26 -12.00 11.98 11.20
C ALA A 26 -13.08 11.16 11.92
N GLY A 27 -12.68 10.25 12.81
CA GLY A 27 -13.57 9.62 13.77
C GLY A 27 -14.18 10.67 14.70
N ALA A 28 -15.28 11.28 14.28
CA ALA A 28 -16.00 12.33 15.02
C ALA A 28 -16.47 11.87 16.42
N GLN A 29 -16.47 10.56 16.66
CA GLN A 29 -16.80 9.91 17.92
C GLN A 29 -15.74 8.85 18.24
N ARG A 30 -15.43 8.64 19.53
CA ARG A 30 -14.42 7.66 19.99
C ARG A 30 -14.67 6.24 19.45
N GLU A 31 -15.93 5.85 19.25
CA GLU A 31 -16.31 4.53 18.73
C GLU A 31 -15.98 4.31 17.23
N GLN A 32 -15.59 5.38 16.53
CA GLN A 32 -15.23 5.37 15.11
C GLN A 32 -13.72 5.39 14.86
N MET A 33 -12.89 5.44 15.92
CA MET A 33 -11.43 5.29 15.82
C MET A 33 -11.07 3.93 15.19
N LEU A 34 -9.95 3.84 14.45
CA LEU A 34 -9.48 2.58 13.85
C LEU A 34 -9.32 1.47 14.90
N SER A 35 -8.85 1.84 16.09
CA SER A 35 -8.71 0.91 17.21
C SER A 35 -10.06 0.27 17.60
N HIS A 36 -11.12 1.05 17.74
CA HIS A 36 -12.48 0.56 18.02
C HIS A 36 -13.07 -0.20 16.84
N ALA A 37 -12.82 0.25 15.61
CA ALA A 37 -13.20 -0.47 14.40
C ALA A 37 -12.57 -1.87 14.36
N THR A 38 -11.29 -1.99 14.74
CA THR A 38 -10.59 -3.28 14.80
C THR A 38 -11.25 -4.23 15.80
N VAL A 39 -11.64 -3.75 16.98
CA VAL A 39 -12.38 -4.54 17.98
C VAL A 39 -13.72 -5.00 17.42
N ARG A 40 -14.49 -4.10 16.81
CA ARG A 40 -15.80 -4.41 16.21
C ARG A 40 -15.67 -5.43 15.07
N TYR A 41 -14.74 -5.24 14.16
CA TYR A 41 -14.51 -6.18 13.06
C TYR A 41 -14.01 -7.53 13.55
N LYS A 42 -13.18 -7.57 14.59
CA LYS A 42 -12.75 -8.83 15.22
C LYS A 42 -13.93 -9.57 15.85
N ALA A 43 -14.93 -8.88 16.38
CA ALA A 43 -16.14 -9.51 16.92
C ALA A 43 -16.98 -10.18 15.82
N THR A 44 -17.05 -9.60 14.61
CA THR A 44 -17.82 -10.16 13.49
C THR A 44 -17.02 -11.15 12.64
N HIS A 45 -15.72 -10.91 12.43
CA HIS A 45 -14.84 -11.65 11.52
C HIS A 45 -13.46 -11.92 12.15
N PRO A 46 -13.38 -12.69 13.25
CA PRO A 46 -12.18 -12.81 14.07
C PRO A 46 -10.95 -13.31 13.32
N VAL A 47 -11.12 -14.32 12.44
CA VAL A 47 -10.02 -14.90 11.67
C VAL A 47 -9.52 -13.93 10.61
N LEU A 48 -10.43 -13.32 9.85
CA LEU A 48 -10.07 -12.39 8.77
C LEU A 48 -9.36 -11.15 9.33
N THR A 49 -9.95 -10.51 10.35
CA THR A 49 -9.36 -9.30 10.94
C THR A 49 -7.99 -9.58 11.54
N THR A 50 -7.85 -10.68 12.29
CA THR A 50 -6.56 -11.06 12.88
C THR A 50 -5.54 -11.41 11.79
N GLY A 51 -5.94 -12.16 10.77
CA GLY A 51 -5.07 -12.54 9.66
C GLY A 51 -4.55 -11.32 8.90
N VAL A 52 -5.42 -10.37 8.56
CA VAL A 52 -5.03 -9.12 7.89
C VAL A 52 -4.05 -8.34 8.77
N VAL A 53 -4.37 -8.09 10.05
CA VAL A 53 -3.49 -7.32 10.95
C VAL A 53 -2.13 -7.98 11.11
N LEU A 54 -2.08 -9.29 11.35
CA LEU A 54 -0.82 -10.03 11.52
C LEU A 54 0.00 -10.04 10.23
N THR A 55 -0.64 -10.22 9.07
CA THR A 55 0.05 -10.22 7.78
C THR A 55 0.62 -8.84 7.48
N THR A 56 -0.15 -7.76 7.69
CA THR A 56 0.34 -6.38 7.54
C THR A 56 1.50 -6.10 8.48
N ALA A 57 1.39 -6.51 9.75
CA ALA A 57 2.48 -6.32 10.72
C ALA A 57 3.74 -7.09 10.29
N ALA A 58 3.60 -8.35 9.89
CA ALA A 58 4.72 -9.17 9.45
C ALA A 58 5.38 -8.61 8.17
N HIS A 59 4.59 -8.09 7.22
CA HIS A 59 5.10 -7.38 6.05
C HIS A 59 5.92 -6.15 6.45
N LEU A 60 5.35 -5.27 7.28
CA LEU A 60 6.01 -4.03 7.69
C LEU A 60 7.27 -4.27 8.54
N LEU A 61 7.31 -5.37 9.29
CA LEU A 61 8.48 -5.79 10.06
C LEU A 61 9.52 -6.54 9.22
N GLY A 62 9.24 -6.80 7.93
CA GLY A 62 10.13 -7.56 7.04
C GLY A 62 10.27 -9.02 7.43
N TRP A 63 9.26 -9.60 8.09
CA TRP A 63 9.28 -11.00 8.55
C TRP A 63 8.81 -12.00 7.50
N LEU A 64 8.16 -11.52 6.43
CA LEU A 64 7.70 -12.37 5.34
C LEU A 64 8.77 -12.43 4.24
N ASP A 65 9.08 -13.65 3.79
CA ASP A 65 9.84 -13.84 2.55
C ASP A 65 9.03 -13.25 1.37
N PRO A 66 9.66 -12.53 0.43
CA PRO A 66 8.98 -11.94 -0.73
C PRO A 66 8.10 -12.93 -1.52
N GLU A 67 8.44 -14.22 -1.55
CA GLU A 67 7.65 -15.24 -2.24
C GLU A 67 6.29 -15.49 -1.58
N ILE A 68 6.18 -15.33 -0.25
CA ILE A 68 4.95 -15.55 0.50
C ILE A 68 4.24 -14.26 0.88
N ASP A 69 4.94 -13.13 0.82
CA ASP A 69 4.43 -11.83 1.17
C ASP A 69 3.35 -11.35 0.17
N PRO A 70 2.08 -11.25 0.60
CA PRO A 70 0.99 -10.84 -0.30
C PRO A 70 1.18 -9.43 -0.88
N TYR A 71 1.88 -8.54 -0.18
CA TYR A 71 2.14 -7.18 -0.65
C TYR A 71 3.16 -7.16 -1.79
N HIS A 72 4.21 -7.99 -1.70
CA HIS A 72 5.18 -8.17 -2.79
C HIS A 72 4.54 -8.81 -4.02
N ARG A 73 3.71 -9.85 -3.84
CA ARG A 73 2.95 -10.45 -4.95
C ARG A 73 2.03 -9.44 -5.64
N THR A 74 1.42 -8.55 -4.88
CA THR A 74 0.57 -7.47 -5.45
C THR A 74 1.41 -6.49 -6.27
N TYR A 75 2.60 -6.11 -5.80
CA TYR A 75 3.53 -5.30 -6.56
C TYR A 75 3.94 -5.98 -7.87
N ASP A 76 4.31 -7.26 -7.85
CA ASP A 76 4.72 -8.00 -9.04
C ASP A 76 3.59 -8.11 -10.07
N LEU A 77 2.37 -8.35 -9.60
CA LEU A 77 1.17 -8.36 -10.44
C LEU A 77 0.94 -7.01 -11.11
N LEU A 78 0.98 -5.91 -10.34
CA LEU A 78 0.80 -4.55 -10.88
C LEU A 78 1.90 -4.18 -11.87
N ARG A 79 3.15 -4.58 -11.60
CA ARG A 79 4.28 -4.41 -12.52
C ARG A 79 4.05 -5.14 -13.83
N PHE A 80 3.60 -6.39 -13.76
CA PHE A 80 3.28 -7.20 -14.93
C PHE A 80 2.15 -6.59 -15.77
N LEU A 81 1.05 -6.17 -15.13
CA LEU A 81 -0.08 -5.53 -15.82
C LEU A 81 0.34 -4.22 -16.52
N ARG A 82 1.16 -3.40 -15.84
CA ARG A 82 1.71 -2.17 -16.43
C ARG A 82 2.55 -2.46 -17.67
N GLN A 83 3.41 -3.48 -17.64
CA GLN A 83 4.23 -3.86 -18.79
C GLN A 83 3.38 -4.29 -19.99
N LYS A 84 2.32 -5.06 -19.75
CA LYS A 84 1.38 -5.45 -20.80
C LYS A 84 0.69 -4.26 -21.46
N ILE A 85 0.28 -3.26 -20.69
CA ILE A 85 -0.37 -2.06 -21.22
C ILE A 85 0.59 -1.23 -22.09
N HIS A 86 1.84 -1.04 -21.64
CA HIS A 86 2.84 -0.30 -22.43
C HIS A 86 3.25 -1.04 -23.71
N ALA A 87 3.33 -2.37 -23.67
CA ALA A 87 3.58 -3.17 -24.87
C ALA A 87 2.40 -3.14 -25.86
N ALA A 88 1.17 -2.96 -25.38
CA ALA A 88 -0.04 -2.92 -26.19
C ALA A 88 -0.36 -1.53 -26.76
N THR A 89 0.40 -0.48 -26.42
CA THR A 89 0.22 0.87 -26.98
C THR A 89 1.14 1.03 -28.18
N PRO A 90 0.66 0.92 -29.44
CA PRO A 90 1.48 1.20 -30.59
C PRO A 90 1.81 2.68 -30.55
N THR A 91 3.09 3.02 -30.49
CA THR A 91 3.53 4.39 -30.70
C THR A 91 3.12 4.76 -32.12
N SER A 92 2.02 5.49 -32.28
CA SER A 92 1.70 6.17 -33.53
C SER A 92 2.79 7.20 -33.77
N ARG A 93 3.91 6.72 -34.32
CA ARG A 93 4.97 7.53 -34.88
C ARG A 93 4.37 8.14 -36.14
N THR A 94 3.71 9.29 -35.97
CA THR A 94 3.35 10.16 -37.08
C THR A 94 4.66 10.65 -37.68
N THR A 95 5.16 9.92 -38.67
CA THR A 95 6.19 10.39 -39.58
C THR A 95 5.59 11.58 -40.32
N ILE A 96 5.80 12.79 -39.81
CA ILE A 96 5.58 14.01 -40.58
C ILE A 96 6.75 14.08 -41.55
N THR A 97 6.61 13.39 -42.68
CA THR A 97 7.47 13.58 -43.85
C THR A 97 7.15 14.97 -44.38
N GLY A 98 8.17 15.82 -44.41
CA GLY A 98 8.04 17.20 -44.84
C GLY A 98 7.60 17.35 -46.29
N THR A 99 6.98 18.49 -46.55
CA THR A 99 6.98 19.21 -47.83
C THR A 99 6.89 20.70 -47.52
#